data_AF-A0AAV5T411-F1
#
_entry.id   AF-A0AAV5T411-F1
#
_cell.length_a   1.000
_cell.length_b   1.000
_cell.length_c   1.000
_cell.angle_alpha   90.00
_cell.angle_beta   90.00
_cell.angle_gamma   90.00
#
_symmetry.space_group_name_H-M   'P 1'
#
loop_
_entity.id
_entity.type
_entity.pdbx_description
1 polymer ?
#
loop_
_entity_poly.entity_id
_entity_poly.type
_entity_poly.pdbx_seq_one_letter_code
_entity_poly.pdbx_strand_id
1 'polypeptide(L)'
;PVKLLLDLSSLLTSLHIYQCKVEGVGHYLPCLLGLVNVDWTPIIIEMFSNKLDKLHLENRYHQGYLSTDGSDLLREELPLLDKRIWFEATCHNYEKGLQYTMNEHIVRADPATRHGRSLRIKHSSREVEPADF
;
A
#
# COMPACT_ATOMS: atom_id res chain seq x y z
N PRO A 1 9.81 3.82 -13.31
CA PRO A 1 9.75 3.41 -11.89
C PRO A 1 9.33 1.95 -11.69
N VAL A 2 8.34 1.44 -12.45
CA VAL A 2 7.84 0.06 -12.30
C VAL A 2 8.94 -1.00 -12.33
N LYS A 3 9.74 -1.05 -13.41
CA LYS A 3 10.88 -1.99 -13.51
C LYS A 3 11.82 -1.91 -12.30
N LEU A 4 12.16 -0.68 -11.88
CA LEU A 4 13.02 -0.46 -10.72
C LEU A 4 12.39 -1.02 -9.43
N LEU A 5 11.09 -0.83 -9.21
CA LEU A 5 10.41 -1.36 -8.03
C LEU A 5 10.38 -2.88 -8.02
N LEU A 6 10.12 -3.51 -9.18
CA LEU A 6 10.16 -4.95 -9.32
C LEU A 6 11.58 -5.49 -9.08
N ASP A 7 12.60 -4.88 -9.72
CA ASP A 7 14.01 -5.21 -9.50
C ASP A 7 14.37 -5.10 -8.01
N LEU A 8 13.98 -4.02 -7.32
CA LEU A 8 14.21 -3.84 -5.88
C LEU A 8 13.46 -4.88 -5.04
N SER A 9 12.20 -5.17 -5.35
CA SER A 9 11.39 -6.17 -4.63
C SER A 9 11.91 -7.60 -4.77
N SER A 10 12.72 -7.86 -5.79
CA SER A 10 13.42 -9.14 -5.97
C SER A 10 14.66 -9.29 -5.08
N LEU A 11 15.16 -8.17 -4.54
CA LEU A 11 16.41 -8.09 -3.78
C LEU A 11 16.17 -7.79 -2.29
N LEU A 12 15.18 -6.93 -2.00
CA LEU A 12 14.92 -6.39 -0.67
C LEU A 12 13.69 -7.03 -0.04
N THR A 13 13.72 -7.21 1.28
CA THR A 13 12.58 -7.65 2.08
C THR A 13 11.73 -6.49 2.59
N SER A 14 12.25 -5.26 2.53
CA SER A 14 11.56 -4.07 3.03
C SER A 14 11.80 -2.87 2.12
N LEU A 15 10.73 -2.12 1.86
CA LEU A 15 10.78 -0.91 1.06
C LEU A 15 9.83 0.15 1.63
N HIS A 16 10.32 1.39 1.73
CA HIS A 16 9.49 2.55 2.04
C HIS A 16 9.61 3.57 0.92
N ILE A 17 8.45 4.03 0.47
CA ILE A 17 8.32 5.00 -0.60
C ILE A 17 7.56 6.19 -0.06
N TYR A 18 8.24 7.32 -0.03
CA TYR A 18 7.66 8.61 0.32
C TYR A 18 7.61 9.50 -0.91
N GLN A 19 6.40 9.89 -1.32
CA GLN A 19 6.19 10.83 -2.42
C GLN A 19 5.83 12.22 -1.89
N CYS A 20 6.71 13.19 -2.16
CA CYS A 20 6.41 14.61 -2.04
C CYS A 20 5.35 15.05 -3.07
N LYS A 21 4.76 16.22 -2.83
CA LYS A 21 3.90 16.89 -3.81
C LYS A 21 4.63 17.02 -5.15
N VAL A 22 3.99 16.61 -6.24
CA VAL A 22 4.47 16.82 -7.61
C VAL A 22 3.88 18.13 -8.14
N GLU A 23 4.73 19.10 -8.47
CA GLU A 23 4.28 20.39 -9.00
C GLU A 23 3.54 20.23 -10.34
N GLY A 24 2.46 20.99 -10.51
CA GLY A 24 1.58 20.90 -11.68
C GLY A 24 0.65 19.69 -11.73
N VAL A 25 0.72 18.77 -10.77
CA VAL A 25 -0.18 17.60 -10.68
C VAL A 25 -1.26 17.86 -9.63
N GLY A 26 -2.53 17.74 -10.04
CA GLY A 26 -3.67 17.90 -9.15
C GLY A 26 -3.69 16.87 -8.01
N HIS A 27 -4.23 17.26 -6.86
CA HIS A 27 -4.31 16.41 -5.66
C HIS A 27 -5.14 15.13 -5.84
N TYR A 28 -6.14 15.19 -6.72
CA TYR A 28 -7.04 14.08 -7.01
C TYR A 28 -6.58 13.23 -8.20
N LEU A 29 -5.48 13.60 -8.87
CA LEU A 29 -4.97 12.78 -9.96
C LEU A 29 -4.36 11.48 -9.40
N PRO A 30 -4.59 10.33 -10.07
CA PRO A 30 -4.05 9.04 -9.67
C PRO A 30 -2.55 8.98 -10.00
N CYS A 31 -1.75 9.68 -9.19
CA CYS A 31 -0.33 9.86 -9.43
C CYS A 31 0.53 9.18 -8.35
N LEU A 32 1.46 8.32 -8.76
CA LEU A 32 2.51 7.78 -7.92
C LEU A 32 3.82 7.69 -8.71
N LEU A 33 4.93 8.06 -8.07
CA LEU A 33 6.27 8.17 -8.65
C LEU A 33 6.30 8.97 -9.96
N GLY A 34 5.53 10.06 -10.00
CA GLY A 34 5.40 10.94 -11.17
C GLY A 34 4.63 10.33 -12.36
N LEU A 35 4.12 9.11 -12.25
CA LEU A 35 3.26 8.51 -13.27
C LEU A 35 1.79 8.70 -12.91
N VAL A 36 0.98 9.04 -13.91
CA VAL A 36 -0.48 9.21 -13.80
C VAL A 36 -1.21 8.07 -14.50
N ASN A 37 -2.36 7.68 -13.96
CA ASN A 37 -3.25 6.65 -14.52
C ASN A 37 -2.60 5.26 -14.68
N VAL A 38 -1.65 4.93 -13.80
CA VAL A 38 -1.07 3.59 -13.71
C VAL A 38 -1.86 2.78 -12.70
N ASP A 39 -2.22 1.55 -13.06
CA ASP A 39 -2.77 0.59 -12.10
C ASP A 39 -1.62 -0.01 -11.26
N TRP A 40 -1.47 0.49 -10.04
CA TRP A 40 -0.44 0.05 -9.11
C TRP A 40 -0.78 -1.26 -8.40
N THR A 41 -2.03 -1.69 -8.47
CA THR A 41 -2.54 -2.88 -7.78
C THR A 41 -1.77 -4.15 -8.18
N PRO A 42 -1.72 -4.55 -9.46
CA PRO A 42 -0.98 -5.75 -9.87
C PRO A 42 0.52 -5.63 -9.61
N ILE A 43 1.07 -4.41 -9.69
CA ILE A 43 2.50 -4.16 -9.44
C ILE A 43 2.83 -4.40 -7.97
N ILE A 44 2.01 -3.91 -7.04
CA ILE A 44 2.19 -4.13 -5.60
C ILE A 44 2.06 -5.61 -5.25
N ILE A 45 1.08 -6.32 -5.83
CA ILE A 45 0.93 -7.77 -5.64
C ILE A 45 2.19 -8.49 -6.14
N GLU A 46 2.68 -8.16 -7.34
CA GLU A 46 3.90 -8.74 -7.91
C GLU A 46 5.13 -8.48 -7.03
N MET A 47 5.25 -7.28 -6.44
CA MET A 47 6.32 -6.97 -5.50
C MET A 47 6.31 -7.91 -4.29
N PHE A 48 5.13 -8.23 -3.74
CA PHE A 48 4.99 -9.18 -2.63
C PHE A 48 5.15 -10.64 -3.05
N SER A 49 4.83 -11.00 -4.30
CA SER A 49 5.14 -12.33 -4.84
C SER A 49 6.65 -12.59 -4.98
N ASN A 50 7.47 -11.54 -4.95
CA ASN A 50 8.94 -11.63 -4.90
C ASN A 50 9.47 -11.74 -3.46
N LYS A 51 10.63 -11.13 -3.13
CA LYS A 51 11.25 -11.19 -1.80
C LYS A 51 10.69 -10.16 -0.82
N LEU A 52 9.88 -9.21 -1.27
CA LEU A 52 9.39 -8.15 -0.41
C LEU A 52 8.41 -8.70 0.63
N ASP A 53 8.68 -8.42 1.90
CA ASP A 53 7.78 -8.74 3.01
C ASP A 53 7.18 -7.47 3.63
N LYS A 54 7.82 -6.31 3.44
CA LYS A 54 7.40 -5.02 4.00
C LYS A 54 7.33 -3.94 2.93
N LEU A 55 6.19 -3.26 2.83
CA LEU A 55 6.01 -2.09 1.99
C LEU A 55 5.26 -0.99 2.74
N HIS A 56 5.87 0.19 2.83
CA HIS A 56 5.24 1.42 3.31
C HIS A 56 5.14 2.42 2.16
N LEU A 57 3.92 2.83 1.77
CA LEU A 57 3.65 3.81 0.72
C LEU A 57 3.00 5.08 1.26
N GLU A 58 3.74 6.18 1.26
CA GLU A 58 3.24 7.50 1.66
C GLU A 58 3.04 8.39 0.44
N ASN A 59 1.77 8.67 0.13
CA ASN A 59 1.37 9.47 -1.02
C ASN A 59 0.22 10.43 -0.67
N ARG A 60 0.43 11.25 0.35
CA ARG A 60 -0.62 12.10 0.95
C ARG A 60 -1.13 13.19 0.01
N TYR A 61 -0.31 13.61 -0.94
CA TYR A 61 -0.63 14.69 -1.88
C TYR A 61 -1.38 14.24 -3.13
N HIS A 62 -1.42 12.93 -3.43
CA HIS A 62 -2.04 12.39 -4.63
C HIS A 62 -2.87 11.16 -4.29
N GLN A 63 -4.14 11.36 -3.94
CA GLN A 63 -4.94 10.34 -3.25
C GLN A 63 -5.55 9.27 -4.16
N GLY A 64 -5.51 9.47 -5.48
CA GLY A 64 -6.19 8.60 -6.45
C GLY A 64 -5.36 7.41 -6.96
N TYR A 65 -4.09 7.27 -6.56
CA TYR A 65 -3.20 6.26 -7.15
C TYR A 65 -3.60 4.81 -6.83
N LEU A 66 -4.40 4.61 -5.79
CA LEU A 66 -5.11 3.37 -5.50
C LEU A 66 -6.60 3.60 -5.70
N SER A 67 -7.18 2.95 -6.71
CA SER A 67 -8.63 2.90 -6.89
C SER A 67 -9.30 2.11 -5.76
N THR A 68 -10.62 2.27 -5.60
CA THR A 68 -11.40 1.46 -4.65
C THR A 68 -11.26 -0.03 -4.98
N ASP A 69 -11.51 -0.40 -6.23
CA ASP A 69 -11.38 -1.80 -6.70
C ASP A 69 -9.96 -2.34 -6.49
N GLY A 70 -8.94 -1.52 -6.75
CA GLY A 70 -7.55 -1.90 -6.51
C GLY A 70 -7.23 -2.10 -5.03
N SER A 71 -7.78 -1.25 -4.16
CA SER A 71 -7.64 -1.39 -2.70
C SER A 71 -8.34 -2.65 -2.19
N ASP A 72 -9.52 -2.93 -2.74
CA ASP A 72 -10.29 -4.14 -2.42
C ASP A 72 -9.56 -5.40 -2.87
N LEU A 73 -8.96 -5.38 -4.06
CA LEU A 73 -8.13 -6.48 -4.52
C LEU A 73 -6.89 -6.68 -3.64
N LEU A 74 -6.21 -5.61 -3.21
CA LEU A 74 -5.05 -5.75 -2.30
C LEU A 74 -5.42 -6.42 -0.97
N ARG A 75 -6.55 -6.03 -0.36
CA ARG A 75 -6.98 -6.60 0.93
C ARG A 75 -7.50 -8.03 0.83
N GLU A 76 -7.79 -8.51 -0.38
CA GLU A 76 -8.21 -9.89 -0.67
C GLU A 76 -7.02 -10.76 -1.06
N GLU A 77 -6.12 -10.26 -1.91
CA GLU A 77 -5.00 -11.02 -2.49
C GLU A 77 -3.76 -11.10 -1.60
N LEU A 78 -3.35 -10.00 -0.95
CA LEU A 78 -2.12 -10.04 -0.15
C LEU A 78 -2.16 -11.08 0.98
N PRO A 79 -3.27 -11.22 1.75
CA PRO A 79 -3.38 -12.28 2.74
C PRO A 79 -3.31 -13.71 2.19
N LEU A 80 -3.44 -13.92 0.88
CA LEU A 80 -3.38 -15.25 0.24
C LEU A 80 -1.95 -15.67 -0.16
N LEU A 81 -0.96 -14.78 -0.10
CA LEU A 81 0.40 -15.05 -0.58
C LEU A 81 1.26 -15.93 0.35
N ASP A 82 0.71 -16.53 1.40
CA ASP A 82 1.41 -17.36 2.41
C ASP A 82 2.73 -16.75 2.91
N LYS A 83 2.72 -15.43 3.14
CA LYS A 83 3.87 -14.64 3.59
C LYS A 83 3.51 -13.82 4.81
N ARG A 84 4.52 -13.47 5.61
CA ARG A 84 4.35 -12.56 6.75
C ARG A 84 4.36 -11.12 6.29
N ILE A 85 3.32 -10.71 5.55
CA ILE A 85 3.26 -9.40 4.92
C ILE A 85 3.10 -8.30 5.96
N TRP A 86 3.80 -7.18 5.74
CA TRP A 86 3.53 -5.90 6.36
C TRP A 86 3.32 -4.91 5.22
N PHE A 87 2.09 -4.47 5.02
CA PHE A 87 1.73 -3.50 4.01
C PHE A 87 0.99 -2.35 4.68
N GLU A 88 1.43 -1.13 4.37
CA GLU A 88 0.74 0.09 4.77
C GLU A 88 0.85 1.10 3.64
N ALA A 89 -0.29 1.61 3.19
CA ALA A 89 -0.34 2.56 2.10
C ALA A 89 -1.35 3.67 2.39
N THR A 90 -1.01 4.90 1.99
CA THR A 90 -1.98 6.01 1.99
C THR A 90 -3.17 5.62 1.12
N CYS A 91 -4.38 5.56 1.68
CA CYS A 91 -5.58 5.13 0.98
C CYS A 91 -6.81 5.80 1.58
N HIS A 92 -7.65 6.44 0.75
CA HIS A 92 -8.81 7.21 1.20
C HIS A 92 -10.15 6.52 0.95
N ASN A 93 -10.14 5.31 0.40
CA ASN A 93 -11.31 4.63 -0.16
C ASN A 93 -12.30 4.10 0.90
N TYR A 94 -11.89 4.05 2.17
CA TYR A 94 -12.67 3.43 3.24
C TYR A 94 -13.19 4.46 4.26
N GLU A 95 -14.21 5.23 3.87
CA GLU A 95 -14.73 6.33 4.70
C GLU A 95 -15.21 5.88 6.10
N LYS A 96 -15.88 4.72 6.15
CA LYS A 96 -16.39 4.11 7.39
C LYS A 96 -15.33 3.32 8.16
N GLY A 97 -14.11 3.24 7.62
CA GLY A 97 -13.09 2.30 8.06
C GLY A 97 -13.48 0.84 7.76
N LEU A 98 -12.53 -0.05 7.99
CA LEU A 98 -12.76 -1.50 8.02
C LEU A 98 -11.78 -2.15 8.99
N GLN A 99 -12.18 -3.29 9.53
CA GLN A 99 -11.30 -4.14 10.32
C GLN A 99 -11.78 -5.59 10.27
N TYR A 100 -10.89 -6.49 9.85
CA TYR A 100 -11.11 -7.94 9.92
C TYR A 100 -9.76 -8.68 9.90
N THR A 101 -9.82 -9.99 10.10
CA THR A 101 -8.66 -10.87 10.01
C THR A 101 -8.89 -11.92 8.92
N MET A 102 -7.88 -12.18 8.09
CA MET A 102 -7.88 -13.18 7.03
C MET A 102 -6.50 -13.81 6.94
N ASN A 103 -6.40 -15.15 6.96
CA ASN A 103 -5.12 -15.90 6.87
C ASN A 103 -4.02 -15.33 7.78
N GLU A 104 -4.34 -15.11 9.05
CA GLU A 104 -3.42 -14.53 10.05
C GLU A 104 -2.99 -13.07 9.78
N HIS A 105 -3.57 -12.40 8.77
CA HIS A 105 -3.37 -11.00 8.49
C HIS A 105 -4.52 -10.16 9.04
N ILE A 106 -4.17 -9.13 9.79
CA ILE A 106 -5.07 -8.11 10.26
C ILE A 106 -5.16 -7.05 9.15
N VAL A 107 -6.35 -6.94 8.57
CA VAL A 107 -6.67 -5.93 7.56
C VAL A 107 -7.40 -4.79 8.26
N ARG A 108 -6.90 -3.57 8.14
CA ARG A 108 -7.50 -2.36 8.70
C ARG A 108 -7.46 -1.23 7.69
N ALA A 109 -8.51 -0.42 7.67
CA ALA A 109 -8.43 0.92 7.10
C ALA A 109 -8.96 1.94 8.10
N ASP A 110 -8.19 3.01 8.30
CA ASP A 110 -8.57 4.05 9.25
C ASP A 110 -9.80 4.81 8.72
N PRO A 111 -10.86 4.99 9.54
CA PRO A 111 -11.97 5.85 9.17
C PRO A 111 -11.50 7.29 9.01
N ALA A 112 -12.34 8.13 8.39
CA ALA A 112 -12.07 9.55 8.18
C ALA A 112 -11.79 10.31 9.50
N THR A 113 -10.54 10.33 9.96
CA THR A 113 -10.09 11.07 11.14
C THR A 113 -8.93 12.00 10.78
N ARG A 114 -8.45 12.78 11.75
CA ARG A 114 -7.39 13.81 11.56
C ARG A 114 -6.00 13.22 11.25
N HIS A 115 -5.81 11.91 11.44
CA HIS A 115 -4.58 11.21 11.11
C HIS A 115 -4.80 10.51 9.76
N GLY A 116 -3.84 10.66 8.83
CA GLY A 116 -4.01 10.31 7.41
C GLY A 116 -4.61 8.92 7.20
N ARG A 117 -5.51 8.80 6.20
CA ARG A 117 -6.18 7.54 5.89
C ARG A 117 -5.19 6.54 5.28
N SER A 118 -5.17 5.33 5.81
CA SER A 118 -4.29 4.26 5.36
C SER A 118 -5.04 2.95 5.21
N LEU A 119 -4.62 2.13 4.23
CA LEU A 119 -4.94 0.71 4.16
C LEU A 119 -3.74 -0.04 4.75
N ARG A 120 -4.00 -0.88 5.75
CA ARG A 120 -3.02 -1.70 6.45
C ARG A 120 -3.38 -3.17 6.28
N ILE A 121 -2.42 -3.97 5.84
CA ILE A 121 -2.53 -5.43 5.77
C ILE A 121 -1.26 -5.96 6.45
N LYS A 122 -1.39 -6.39 7.70
CA LYS A 122 -0.24 -6.81 8.50
C LYS A 122 -0.49 -8.21 9.04
N HIS A 123 0.45 -9.11 8.79
CA HIS A 123 0.50 -10.39 9.46
C HIS A 123 0.50 -10.17 10.98
N SER A 124 -0.23 -11.01 11.72
CA SER A 124 -0.42 -10.88 13.17
C SER A 124 0.90 -10.80 13.94
N SER A 125 1.91 -11.57 13.53
CA SER A 125 3.27 -11.51 14.10
C SER A 125 4.01 -10.19 13.87
N ARG A 126 3.48 -9.30 13.02
CA ARG A 126 4.07 -8.02 12.63
C ARG A 126 3.17 -6.83 12.96
N GLU A 127 2.08 -7.03 13.72
CA GLU A 127 1.10 -5.99 14.01
C GLU A 127 1.73 -4.78 14.71
N VAL A 128 2.61 -5.03 15.68
CA VAL A 128 3.29 -4.01 16.49
C VAL A 128 4.50 -3.39 15.79
N GLU A 129 4.88 -3.88 14.62
CA GLU A 129 6.04 -3.39 13.90
C GLU A 129 5.78 -1.96 13.37
N PRO A 130 6.62 -0.97 13.72
CA PRO A 130 6.42 0.41 13.31
C PRO A 130 6.63 0.59 11.80
N ALA A 131 6.08 1.68 11.29
CA ALA A 131 6.24 2.08 9.89
C ALA A 131 7.64 2.64 9.57
N ASP A 132 8.35 3.09 10.61
CA ASP A 132 9.64 3.76 10.50
C ASP A 132 10.82 2.77 10.39
N PHE A 133 11.93 3.27 9.82
CA PHE A 133 13.26 2.67 9.82
C PHE A 133 14.17 3.44 10.76
#